data_AF-A0A6J0BWF9-F1
#
_entry.id   AF-A0A6J0BWF9-F1
#
_cell.length_a   1.000
_cell.length_b   1.000
_cell.length_c   1.000
_cell.angle_alpha   90.00
_cell.angle_beta   90.00
_cell.angle_gamma   90.00
#
_symmetry.space_group_name_H-M   'P 1'
#
loop_
_entity.id
_entity.type
_entity.pdbx_description
1 polymer ?
#
loop_
_entity_poly.entity_id
_entity_poly.type
_entity_poly.pdbx_seq_one_letter_code
_entity_poly.pdbx_strand_id
1 'polypeptide(L)'
;MKVAVTSLVIVAVLACFVHDASAQQNWWERDQDGSVAIASSRTSTSAPSTAAPASGMPANCPCVTTPQYNPVCGDNRITYDNFEILKCAQNCGVGVNLLFNGRCEKLI
;
A
#
# COMPACT_ATOMS: atom_id res chain seq x y z
N MET A 1 31.52 -50.70 -13.26
CA MET A 1 31.18 -50.43 -14.68
C MET A 1 29.68 -50.64 -14.84
N LYS A 2 28.96 -49.59 -15.26
CA LYS A 2 27.56 -49.48 -15.74
C LYS A 2 26.82 -50.82 -15.88
N VAL A 3 25.78 -51.09 -15.08
CA VAL A 3 24.36 -50.63 -15.24
C VAL A 3 23.81 -50.44 -13.79
N ALA A 4 23.29 -49.33 -13.25
CA ALA A 4 22.64 -48.12 -13.76
C ALA A 4 21.51 -48.42 -14.74
N VAL A 5 20.28 -48.49 -14.23
CA VAL A 5 19.12 -47.70 -14.70
C VAL A 5 17.76 -48.41 -14.49
N THR A 6 17.67 -49.75 -14.32
CA THR A 6 16.34 -50.42 -14.33
C THR A 6 15.71 -50.76 -12.97
N SER A 7 16.46 -51.04 -11.90
CA SER A 7 15.86 -51.39 -10.59
C SER A 7 15.68 -50.22 -9.62
N LEU A 8 16.21 -49.05 -9.95
CA LEU A 8 16.08 -47.81 -9.18
C LEU A 8 14.68 -47.17 -9.29
N VAL A 9 13.83 -47.62 -10.23
CA VAL A 9 12.54 -46.98 -10.54
C VAL A 9 11.36 -47.54 -9.74
N ILE A 10 11.41 -48.77 -9.21
CA ILE A 10 10.20 -49.42 -8.67
C ILE A 10 10.21 -49.59 -7.13
N VAL A 11 11.37 -49.70 -6.49
CA VAL A 11 11.45 -49.97 -5.04
C VAL A 11 11.55 -48.68 -4.19
N ALA A 12 11.81 -47.53 -4.82
CA ALA A 12 11.78 -46.22 -4.16
C ALA A 12 10.35 -45.72 -3.87
N VAL A 13 9.30 -46.37 -4.37
CA VAL A 13 7.97 -45.76 -4.45
C VAL A 13 7.13 -45.93 -3.19
N LEU A 14 7.35 -46.89 -2.27
CA LEU A 14 6.19 -47.26 -1.44
C LEU A 14 6.20 -47.46 0.06
N ALA A 15 7.29 -47.58 0.84
CA ALA A 15 6.96 -48.09 2.18
C ALA A 15 7.82 -47.84 3.39
N CYS A 16 9.06 -47.40 3.30
CA CYS A 16 9.91 -47.68 4.45
C CYS A 16 10.90 -46.57 4.74
N PHE A 17 10.52 -45.75 5.72
CA PHE A 17 11.37 -45.46 6.88
C PHE A 17 12.76 -44.91 6.53
N VAL A 18 13.13 -43.64 6.66
CA VAL A 18 12.74 -42.51 7.51
C VAL A 18 13.59 -41.36 6.97
N HIS A 19 13.11 -40.11 6.91
CA HIS A 19 13.91 -38.90 7.21
C HIS A 19 13.01 -37.64 7.25
N ASP A 20 13.13 -36.97 8.40
CA ASP A 20 13.06 -35.54 8.71
C ASP A 20 12.52 -34.51 7.67
N ALA A 21 11.69 -33.59 8.21
CA ALA A 21 11.44 -32.22 7.78
C ALA A 21 11.27 -31.90 6.28
N SER A 22 10.05 -31.54 5.87
CA SER A 22 9.77 -30.21 5.29
C SER A 22 8.33 -30.06 4.80
N ALA A 23 7.74 -28.92 5.19
CA ALA A 23 6.78 -28.13 4.43
C ALA A 23 5.49 -28.79 3.90
N GLN A 24 4.37 -28.41 4.51
CA GLN A 24 3.03 -28.48 3.91
C GLN A 24 3.02 -27.71 2.58
N GLN A 25 2.78 -28.40 1.46
CA GLN A 25 2.45 -27.79 0.18
C GLN A 25 1.12 -28.37 -0.32
N ASN A 26 0.07 -27.55 -0.33
CA ASN A 26 -1.16 -27.81 -1.08
C ASN A 26 -1.16 -26.94 -2.35
N TRP A 27 -1.13 -27.58 -3.52
CA TRP A 27 -0.97 -26.93 -4.83
C TRP A 27 -2.29 -26.40 -5.43
N TRP A 28 -3.17 -25.82 -4.61
CA TRP A 28 -4.38 -25.13 -5.06
C TRP A 28 -4.42 -23.64 -4.67
N GLU A 29 -3.46 -23.14 -3.89
CA GLU A 29 -3.12 -21.72 -3.86
C GLU A 29 -2.38 -21.32 -5.15
N ARG A 30 -3.13 -21.25 -6.24
CA ARG A 30 -2.77 -20.48 -7.43
C ARG A 30 -3.67 -19.24 -7.44
N ASP A 31 -3.17 -18.12 -6.93
CA ASP A 31 -3.74 -16.80 -7.22
C ASP A 31 -2.98 -16.14 -8.36
N GLN A 32 -3.70 -15.45 -9.26
CA GLN A 32 -3.09 -14.44 -10.10
C GLN A 32 -2.73 -13.25 -9.21
N ASP A 33 -1.43 -13.00 -9.09
CA ASP A 33 -0.79 -11.90 -8.36
C ASP A 33 -0.71 -12.09 -6.83
N GLY A 34 0.25 -12.93 -6.46
CA GLY A 34 0.52 -13.36 -5.10
C GLY A 34 0.89 -12.24 -4.12
N SER A 35 0.06 -12.07 -3.11
CA SER A 35 0.48 -11.45 -1.85
C SER A 35 -0.14 -12.21 -0.66
N VAL A 36 0.73 -12.57 0.28
CA VAL A 36 0.41 -13.31 1.51
C VAL A 36 -0.68 -12.55 2.26
N ALA A 37 -1.87 -13.14 2.39
CA ALA A 37 -2.89 -12.69 3.32
C ALA A 37 -2.46 -13.06 4.76
N ILE A 38 -1.41 -12.40 5.25
CA ILE A 38 -1.44 -12.04 6.67
C ILE A 38 -2.70 -11.20 6.75
N ALA A 39 -3.67 -11.64 7.54
CA ALA A 39 -4.81 -10.82 7.92
C ALA A 39 -4.25 -9.58 8.63
N SER A 40 -3.77 -8.62 7.84
CA SER A 40 -3.67 -7.24 8.18
C SER A 40 -5.13 -6.86 8.24
N SER A 41 -5.72 -7.07 9.41
CA SER A 41 -6.76 -6.20 9.92
C SER A 41 -6.19 -4.79 9.86
N ARG A 42 -6.16 -4.22 8.66
CA ARG A 42 -6.40 -2.82 8.44
C ARG A 42 -7.80 -2.64 8.98
N THR A 43 -7.86 -2.39 10.27
CA THR A 43 -8.90 -1.54 10.82
C THR A 43 -8.77 -0.26 10.02
N SER A 44 -9.43 -0.24 8.86
CA SER A 44 -9.83 0.98 8.20
C SER A 44 -10.83 1.58 9.16
N THR A 45 -10.33 2.26 10.19
CA THR A 45 -11.09 3.30 10.85
C THR A 45 -11.36 4.29 9.73
N SER A 46 -12.50 4.11 9.08
CA SER A 46 -13.14 5.16 8.31
C SER A 46 -13.39 6.28 9.30
N ALA A 47 -12.37 7.12 9.47
CA ALA A 47 -12.59 8.48 9.90
C ALA A 47 -13.72 9.01 9.01
N PRO A 48 -14.72 9.70 9.57
CA PRO A 48 -15.80 10.25 8.77
C PRO A 48 -15.16 11.12 7.68
N SER A 49 -15.14 10.59 6.46
CA SER A 49 -14.77 11.31 5.25
C SER A 49 -15.89 12.30 4.99
N THR A 50 -15.91 13.36 5.79
CA THR A 50 -16.43 14.64 5.35
C THR A 50 -15.53 14.98 4.18
N ALA A 51 -16.06 14.83 2.96
CA ALA A 51 -15.33 14.91 1.71
C ALA A 51 -14.41 16.13 1.69
N ALA A 52 -13.15 15.95 2.09
CA ALA A 52 -12.10 16.90 1.80
C ALA A 52 -11.93 16.80 0.28
N PRO A 53 -12.02 17.91 -0.46
CA PRO A 53 -11.79 17.87 -1.89
C PRO A 53 -10.42 17.22 -2.13
N ALA A 54 -10.37 16.28 -3.07
CA ALA A 54 -9.19 15.47 -3.38
C ALA A 54 -7.96 16.32 -3.76
N SER A 55 -8.19 17.59 -4.05
CA SER A 55 -7.23 18.69 -4.04
C SER A 55 -7.68 19.61 -2.93
N GLY A 56 -6.88 19.89 -1.89
CA GLY A 56 -7.24 20.73 -0.73
C GLY A 56 -7.70 22.18 -1.03
N MET A 57 -8.04 22.51 -2.27
CA MET A 57 -8.61 23.76 -2.75
C MET A 57 -10.03 23.99 -2.19
N PRO A 58 -10.29 25.13 -1.53
CA PRO A 58 -11.64 25.50 -1.09
C PRO A 58 -12.55 25.83 -2.29
N ALA A 59 -13.74 25.22 -2.33
CA ALA A 59 -14.67 25.27 -3.48
C ALA A 59 -15.19 26.68 -3.82
N ASN A 60 -15.23 27.61 -2.87
CA ASN A 60 -15.73 28.97 -3.05
C ASN A 60 -14.62 30.02 -2.98
N CYS A 61 -13.42 29.67 -3.42
CA CYS A 61 -12.32 30.61 -3.43
C CYS A 61 -11.59 30.62 -4.78
N PRO A 62 -11.72 31.72 -5.55
CA PRO A 62 -11.05 31.85 -6.83
C PRO A 62 -9.57 32.10 -6.61
N CYS A 63 -8.74 31.08 -6.81
CA CYS A 63 -7.30 31.22 -6.87
C CYS A 63 -6.78 30.74 -8.22
N VAL A 64 -5.83 31.48 -8.78
CA VAL A 64 -5.04 31.04 -9.92
C VAL A 64 -3.78 30.40 -9.38
N THR A 65 -3.64 29.10 -9.55
CA THR A 65 -2.45 28.33 -9.17
C THR A 65 -1.92 27.58 -10.38
N THR A 66 -0.66 27.18 -10.32
CA THR A 66 -0.11 26.26 -11.32
C THR A 66 -0.66 24.84 -11.11
N PRO A 67 -0.84 24.03 -12.17
CA PRO A 67 -1.23 22.63 -12.06
C PRO A 67 -0.05 21.72 -11.68
N GLN A 68 1.10 22.29 -11.29
CA GLN A 68 2.29 21.53 -10.96
C GLN A 68 2.04 20.70 -9.70
N TYR A 69 2.43 19.42 -9.74
CA TYR A 69 2.35 18.53 -8.61
C TYR A 69 3.65 18.56 -7.80
N ASN A 70 3.61 19.12 -6.59
CA ASN A 70 4.67 19.12 -5.58
C ASN A 70 4.03 19.14 -4.18
N PRO A 71 3.55 17.98 -3.69
CA PRO A 71 2.58 17.93 -2.61
C PRO A 71 3.14 18.44 -1.29
N VAL A 72 2.29 19.08 -0.50
CA VAL A 72 2.59 19.53 0.86
C VAL A 72 1.49 19.10 1.83
N CYS A 73 1.86 18.86 3.08
CA CYS A 73 0.93 18.47 4.13
C CYS A 73 0.61 19.70 4.99
N GLY A 74 -0.67 20.01 5.14
CA GLY A 74 -1.15 21.00 6.10
C GLY A 74 -1.21 20.43 7.53
N ASP A 75 -1.16 21.31 8.53
CA ASP A 75 -1.39 20.95 9.95
C ASP A 75 -2.81 20.42 10.22
N ASN A 76 -3.74 20.72 9.32
CA ASN A 76 -5.09 20.14 9.23
C ASN A 76 -5.12 18.71 8.65
N ARG A 77 -3.97 18.09 8.36
CA ARG A 77 -3.82 16.75 7.77
C ARG A 77 -4.40 16.61 6.35
N ILE A 78 -4.59 17.72 5.64
CA ILE A 78 -4.97 17.73 4.23
C ILE A 78 -3.71 17.85 3.37
N THR A 79 -3.64 17.04 2.32
CA THR A 79 -2.59 17.17 1.31
C THR A 79 -3.02 18.21 0.28
N TYR A 80 -2.15 19.19 0.03
CA TYR A 80 -2.32 20.17 -1.02
C TYR A 80 -1.39 19.80 -2.17
N ASP A 81 -1.88 19.81 -3.41
CA ASP A 81 -1.12 19.34 -4.58
C ASP A 81 0.15 20.17 -4.83
N ASN A 82 0.16 21.42 -4.36
CA ASN A 82 1.34 22.24 -4.25
C ASN A 82 1.19 23.31 -3.17
N PHE A 83 2.30 24.00 -2.88
CA PHE A 83 2.35 25.09 -1.91
C PHE A 83 1.46 26.29 -2.30
N GLU A 84 1.25 26.55 -3.59
CA GLU A 84 0.37 27.65 -4.03
C GLU A 84 -1.09 27.39 -3.65
N ILE A 85 -1.55 26.13 -3.71
CA ILE A 85 -2.90 25.75 -3.28
C ILE A 85 -3.05 25.84 -1.76
N LEU A 86 -2.01 25.48 -0.98
CA LEU A 86 -2.02 25.69 0.47
C LEU A 86 -2.13 27.18 0.81
N LYS A 87 -1.33 28.02 0.15
CA LYS A 87 -1.37 29.47 0.34
C LYS A 87 -2.69 30.07 -0.13
N CYS A 88 -3.25 29.57 -1.22
CA CYS A 88 -4.60 29.92 -1.64
C CYS A 88 -5.58 29.63 -0.49
N ALA A 89 -5.59 28.41 0.07
CA ALA A 89 -6.48 28.07 1.16
C ALA A 89 -6.35 29.04 2.36
N GLN A 90 -5.12 29.44 2.71
CA GLN A 90 -4.88 30.47 3.74
C GLN A 90 -5.55 31.81 3.38
N ASN A 91 -5.36 32.30 2.16
CA ASN A 91 -5.99 33.53 1.67
C ASN A 91 -7.52 33.45 1.65
N CYS A 92 -8.07 32.24 1.50
CA CYS A 92 -9.50 31.96 1.57
C CYS A 92 -10.04 31.86 3.00
N GLY A 93 -9.21 32.07 4.01
CA GLY A 93 -9.58 32.00 5.43
C GLY A 93 -9.49 30.60 6.03
N VAL A 94 -8.88 29.63 5.35
CA VAL A 94 -8.55 28.35 5.96
C VAL A 94 -7.36 28.57 6.90
N GLY A 95 -7.57 28.43 8.20
CA GLY A 95 -6.53 28.50 9.21
C GLY A 95 -5.62 27.26 9.19
N VAL A 96 -4.83 27.11 8.12
CA VAL A 96 -3.90 26.00 7.89
C VAL A 96 -2.48 26.51 7.78
N ASN A 97 -1.53 25.79 8.35
CA ASN A 97 -0.11 26.01 8.13
C ASN A 97 0.53 24.82 7.45
N LEU A 98 1.69 25.04 6.82
CA LEU A 98 2.52 23.96 6.33
C LEU A 98 3.01 23.12 7.52
N LEU A 99 2.68 21.83 7.54
CA LEU A 99 3.22 20.86 8.49
C LEU A 99 4.55 20.31 7.99
N PHE A 100 4.60 19.79 6.75
CA PHE A 100 5.82 19.33 6.09
C PHE A 100 5.64 19.21 4.57
N ASN A 101 6.77 19.12 3.84
CA ASN A 101 6.77 18.87 2.39
C ASN A 101 6.51 17.38 2.10
N GLY A 102 5.52 17.08 1.27
CA GLY A 102 5.04 15.73 0.97
C GLY A 102 3.57 15.55 1.33
N ARG A 103 3.04 14.35 1.07
CA ARG A 103 1.66 13.98 1.42
C ARG A 103 1.52 13.68 2.90
N CYS A 104 0.34 13.90 3.47
CA CYS A 104 0.03 13.56 4.86
C CYS A 104 -0.05 12.05 5.17
N GLU A 105 0.01 11.18 4.15
CA GLU A 105 -0.02 9.71 4.30
C GLU A 105 1.17 9.14 5.10
N LYS A 106 2.24 9.92 5.30
CA LYS A 106 3.40 9.49 6.05
C LYS A 106 3.26 9.80 7.54
N LEU A 107 2.39 9.06 8.23
CA LEU A 107 2.40 8.96 9.69
C LEU A 107 2.46 7.49 10.08
N ILE A 108 3.68 6.96 10.09
CA ILE A 108 4.05 5.67 10.70
C ILE A 108 4.93 5.98 11.89
#